data_AF-A0A538T297-F1
#
_entry.id   AF-A0A538T297-F1
#
_cell.length_a   1.000
_cell.length_b   1.000
_cell.length_c   1.000
_cell.angle_alpha   90.00
_cell.angle_beta   90.00
_cell.angle_gamma   90.00
#
_symmetry.space_group_name_H-M   'P 1'
#
loop_
_entity.id
_entity.type
_entity.pdbx_description
1 polymer ?
#
loop_
_entity_poly.entity_id
_entity_poly.type
_entity_poly.pdbx_seq_one_letter_code
_entity_poly.pdbx_strand_id
1 'polypeptide(L)'
;MQPPSDDRPSLDTGRAGHFVAASREWLEEFEAAARRPLRVRFRYAFIRTYKPVLDDAPYRSFETTEEYRRWCNEALPAWLGYASV
;
A
#
# COMPACT_ATOMS: atom_id res chain seq x y z
N MET A 1 -40.79 -3.71 -0.03
CA MET A 1 -39.58 -3.01 0.43
C MET A 1 -38.43 -3.56 -0.41
N GLN A 2 -38.04 -2.83 -1.46
CA GLN A 2 -36.96 -3.22 -2.39
C GLN A 2 -35.61 -3.01 -1.68
N PRO A 3 -34.65 -3.95 -1.72
CA PRO A 3 -33.29 -3.64 -1.24
C PRO A 3 -32.68 -2.54 -2.11
N PRO A 4 -31.86 -1.64 -1.55
CA PRO A 4 -31.22 -0.58 -2.34
C PRO A 4 -30.32 -1.22 -3.40
N SER A 5 -30.50 -0.78 -4.65
CA SER A 5 -29.62 -1.11 -5.76
C SER A 5 -28.19 -0.68 -5.43
N ASP A 6 -27.26 -1.62 -5.50
CA ASP A 6 -25.81 -1.42 -5.30
C ASP A 6 -25.25 -0.66 -6.51
N ASP A 7 -25.52 0.65 -6.54
CA ASP A 7 -25.10 1.57 -7.61
C ASP A 7 -23.67 2.04 -7.33
N ARG A 8 -22.74 1.08 -7.19
CA ARG A 8 -21.32 1.39 -7.15
C ARG A 8 -20.88 1.75 -8.58
N PRO A 9 -20.30 2.95 -8.80
CA PRO A 9 -19.83 3.31 -10.12
C PRO A 9 -18.80 2.28 -10.60
N SER A 10 -19.10 1.69 -11.76
CA SER A 10 -18.18 0.88 -12.56
C SER A 10 -16.86 1.64 -12.69
N LEU A 11 -15.82 1.16 -12.02
CA LEU A 11 -14.47 1.69 -12.16
C LEU A 11 -14.05 1.49 -13.62
N ASP A 12 -14.12 2.59 -14.37
CA ASP A 12 -13.57 2.75 -15.70
C ASP A 12 -12.15 2.15 -15.73
N THR A 13 -12.03 1.08 -16.50
CA THR A 13 -10.81 0.29 -16.69
C THR A 13 -9.94 1.03 -17.70
N GLY A 14 -9.47 2.21 -17.31
CA GLY A 14 -8.69 3.14 -18.13
C GLY A 14 -7.22 3.23 -17.76
N ARG A 15 -6.66 2.21 -17.10
CA ARG A 15 -5.22 1.94 -17.03
C ARG A 15 -5.10 0.49 -16.58
N ALA A 16 -4.55 -0.39 -17.42
CA ALA A 16 -4.28 -1.77 -17.05
C ALA A 16 -3.13 -1.82 -16.03
N GLY A 17 -3.39 -1.33 -14.82
CA GLY A 17 -2.62 -1.67 -13.64
C GLY A 17 -2.92 -3.15 -13.35
N HIS A 18 -1.86 -3.94 -13.21
CA HIS A 18 -1.92 -5.36 -12.92
C HIS A 18 -2.51 -5.58 -11.51
N PHE A 19 -3.84 -5.49 -11.38
CA PHE A 19 -4.55 -5.98 -10.21
C PHE A 19 -4.74 -7.48 -10.40
N VAL A 20 -3.78 -8.26 -9.91
CA VAL A 20 -3.96 -9.71 -9.76
C VAL A 20 -5.04 -9.91 -8.71
N ALA A 21 -6.08 -10.67 -9.06
CA ALA A 21 -7.01 -11.15 -8.06
C ALA A 21 -6.20 -11.86 -6.96
N ALA A 22 -6.28 -11.36 -5.73
CA ALA A 22 -5.51 -11.92 -4.62
C ALA A 22 -5.76 -13.42 -4.54
N SER A 23 -4.69 -14.21 -4.41
CA SER A 23 -4.83 -15.66 -4.32
C SER A 23 -5.69 -16.00 -3.10
N ARG A 24 -6.46 -17.09 -3.18
CA ARG A 24 -7.26 -17.55 -2.04
C ARG A 24 -6.40 -17.78 -0.80
N GLU A 25 -5.19 -18.32 -0.99
CA GLU A 25 -4.19 -18.50 0.06
C GLU A 25 -3.82 -17.19 0.75
N TRP A 26 -3.55 -16.12 -0.01
CA TRP A 26 -3.25 -14.81 0.56
C TRP A 26 -4.44 -14.28 1.36
N LEU A 27 -5.66 -14.38 0.83
CA LEU A 27 -6.86 -13.94 1.55
C LEU A 27 -7.03 -14.71 2.88
N GLU A 28 -6.79 -16.02 2.90
CA GLU A 28 -6.82 -16.84 4.10
C GLU A 28 -5.75 -16.41 5.12
N GLU A 29 -4.54 -16.06 4.66
CA GLU A 29 -3.46 -15.52 5.52
C GLU A 29 -3.82 -14.15 6.11
N PHE A 30 -4.40 -13.26 5.32
CA PHE A 30 -4.88 -11.95 5.78
C PHE A 30 -5.96 -12.11 6.86
N GLU A 31 -6.93 -12.98 6.64
CA GLU A 31 -7.98 -13.30 7.61
C GLU A 31 -7.41 -13.91 8.89
N ALA A 32 -6.46 -14.84 8.78
CA ALA A 32 -5.78 -15.41 9.95
C ALA A 32 -4.99 -14.36 10.73
N ALA A 33 -4.34 -13.41 10.05
CA ALA A 33 -3.64 -12.30 10.67
C ALA A 33 -4.59 -11.32 11.39
N ALA A 34 -5.76 -11.05 10.81
CA ALA A 34 -6.77 -10.17 11.38
C ALA A 34 -7.34 -10.69 12.71
N ARG A 35 -7.47 -12.01 12.86
CA ARG A 35 -7.96 -12.67 14.09
C ARG A 35 -6.97 -12.65 15.25
N ARG A 36 -5.71 -12.26 15.04
CA ARG A 36 -4.69 -12.22 16.11
C ARG A 36 -5.09 -11.20 17.19
N PRO A 37 -4.91 -11.51 18.50
CA PRO A 37 -5.16 -10.55 19.57
C PRO A 37 -4.38 -9.26 19.35
N LEU A 38 -4.97 -8.12 19.74
CA LEU A 38 -4.40 -6.79 19.52
C LEU A 38 -2.95 -6.68 20.03
N ARG A 39 -2.67 -7.24 21.21
CA ARG A 39 -1.31 -7.30 21.78
C ARG A 39 -0.30 -7.99 20.86
N VAL A 40 -0.71 -9.07 20.19
CA VAL A 40 0.14 -9.81 19.24
C VAL A 40 0.37 -8.98 17.99
N ARG A 41 -0.68 -8.31 17.48
CA ARG A 41 -0.57 -7.40 16.33
C ARG A 41 0.43 -6.29 16.63
N PHE A 42 0.30 -5.58 17.75
CA PHE A 42 1.24 -4.52 18.12
C PHE A 42 2.67 -5.00 18.32
N ARG A 43 2.87 -6.19 18.86
CA ARG A 43 4.21 -6.78 19.05
C ARG A 43 4.96 -6.96 17.73
N TYR A 44 4.25 -7.25 16.63
CA TYR A 44 4.85 -7.58 15.33
C TYR A 44 4.51 -6.59 14.21
N ALA A 45 3.71 -5.55 14.47
CA ALA A 45 3.30 -4.57 13.46
C ALA A 45 4.40 -3.55 13.12
N PHE A 46 5.39 -3.38 13.98
CA PHE A 46 6.46 -2.41 13.78
C PHE A 46 7.73 -3.08 13.27
N ILE A 47 8.22 -2.59 12.14
CA ILE A 47 9.53 -2.97 11.60
C ILE A 47 10.56 -1.99 12.17
N ARG A 48 11.54 -2.50 12.92
CA ARG A 48 12.69 -1.73 13.40
C ARG A 48 13.85 -1.83 12.41
N THR A 49 13.67 -1.24 11.23
CA THR A 49 14.68 -1.22 10.18
C THR A 49 14.86 0.21 9.70
N TYR A 50 16.12 0.61 9.56
CA TYR A 50 16.47 1.87 8.90
C TYR A 50 16.00 1.83 7.45
N LYS A 51 15.21 2.82 7.05
CA LYS A 51 14.76 3.04 5.68
C LYS A 51 15.65 4.11 5.05
N PRO A 52 16.63 3.74 4.21
CA PRO A 52 17.55 4.69 3.60
C PRO A 52 16.79 5.82 2.92
N VAL A 53 17.30 7.05 3.04
CA VAL A 53 16.72 8.27 2.50
C VAL A 53 15.39 8.69 3.17
N LEU A 54 14.49 7.77 3.51
CA LEU A 54 13.26 8.10 4.23
C LEU A 54 13.53 8.55 5.67
N ASP A 55 14.39 7.83 6.39
CA ASP A 55 14.68 8.12 7.81
C ASP A 55 15.71 9.26 7.98
N ASP A 56 16.33 9.73 6.90
CA ASP A 56 17.42 10.74 6.94
C ASP A 56 16.91 12.18 7.11
N ALA A 57 15.59 12.39 7.08
CA ALA A 57 14.98 13.68 7.38
C ALA A 57 13.67 13.50 8.16
N PRO A 58 13.30 14.44 9.03
CA PRO A 58 12.08 14.34 9.82
C PRO A 58 10.80 14.39 8.96
N TYR A 59 10.84 15.11 7.83
CA TYR A 59 9.76 15.14 6.85
C TYR A 59 10.27 15.61 5.49
N ARG A 60 9.48 15.35 4.44
CA ARG A 60 9.65 15.88 3.08
C ARG A 60 8.28 16.19 2.50
N SER A 61 8.17 17.27 1.73
CA SER A 61 6.96 17.68 1.02
C SER A 61 7.31 18.07 -0.40
N PHE A 62 6.35 17.91 -1.31
CA PHE A 62 6.47 18.24 -2.72
C PHE A 62 5.26 19.09 -3.12
N GLU A 63 5.45 20.02 -4.04
CA GLU A 63 4.35 20.86 -4.53
C GLU A 63 3.44 20.09 -5.49
N THR A 64 3.99 19.06 -6.15
CA THR A 64 3.24 18.22 -7.09
C THR A 64 3.50 16.73 -6.89
N THR A 65 2.52 15.92 -7.31
CA THR A 65 2.67 14.45 -7.34
C THR A 65 3.75 14.00 -8.32
N GLU A 66 4.01 14.76 -9.39
CA GLU A 66 5.07 14.45 -10.35
C GLU A 66 6.46 14.59 -9.73
N GLU A 67 6.71 15.68 -8.99
CA GLU A 67 7.95 15.87 -8.23
C GLU A 67 8.19 14.73 -7.24
N TYR A 68 7.15 14.35 -6.50
CA TYR A 68 7.19 13.20 -5.59
C TYR A 68 7.59 11.91 -6.32
N ARG A 69 6.96 11.59 -7.45
CA ARG A 69 7.26 10.36 -8.21
C ARG A 69 8.68 10.36 -8.77
N ARG A 70 9.14 11.48 -9.32
CA ARG A 70 10.52 11.63 -9.81
C ARG A 70 11.51 11.38 -8.68
N TRP A 71 11.31 12.01 -7.52
CA TRP A 71 12.14 11.79 -6.35
C TRP A 71 12.14 10.33 -5.89
N CYS A 72 10.98 9.65 -5.86
CA CYS A 72 10.91 8.22 -5.52
C CYS A 72 11.74 7.34 -6.46
N ASN A 73 11.77 7.66 -7.76
CA ASN A 73 12.51 6.89 -8.76
C ASN A 73 14.03 7.12 -8.67
N GLU A 74 14.46 8.31 -8.29
CA GLU A 74 15.88 8.70 -8.28
C GLU A 74 16.55 8.43 -6.93
N ALA A 75 15.83 8.67 -5.82
CA ALA A 75 16.42 8.70 -4.48
C ALA A 75 16.18 7.42 -3.66
N LEU A 76 15.09 6.67 -3.94
CA LEU A 76 14.73 5.53 -3.10
C LEU A 76 15.27 4.20 -3.67
N PRO A 77 15.80 3.32 -2.81
CA PRO A 77 16.10 1.95 -3.19
C PRO A 77 14.88 1.19 -3.73
N ALA A 78 15.08 0.40 -4.80
CA ALA A 78 14.00 -0.34 -5.47
C ALA A 78 13.22 -1.28 -4.54
N TRP A 79 13.90 -1.89 -3.55
CA TRP A 79 13.27 -2.83 -2.61
C TRP A 79 12.22 -2.18 -1.69
N LEU A 80 12.20 -0.85 -1.57
CA LEU A 80 11.17 -0.14 -0.82
C LEU A 80 9.82 -0.04 -1.57
N GLY A 81 9.81 -0.28 -2.89
CA GLY A 81 8.56 -0.36 -3.68
C GLY A 81 7.82 0.97 -3.92
N TYR A 82 8.46 2.12 -3.71
CA TYR A 82 7.87 3.44 -3.97
C TYR A 82 8.11 3.96 -5.40
N ALA A 83 9.15 3.46 -6.08
CA ALA A 83 9.43 3.80 -7.46
C ALA A 83 8.31 3.25 -8.37
N SER A 84 7.91 4.02 -9.36
CA SER A 84 6.94 3.58 -10.35
C SER A 84 7.59 2.54 -11.26
N VAL A 85 7.06 1.32 -11.25
CA VAL A 85 7.30 0.29 -12.29
C VAL A 85 6.48 0.58 -13.54
#